data_AF-A0A7S3S577-F1
#
_entry.id   AF-A0A7S3S577-F1
#
_cell.length_a   1.000
_cell.length_b   1.000
_cell.length_c   1.000
_cell.angle_alpha   90.00
_cell.angle_beta   90.00
_cell.angle_gamma   90.00
#
_symmetry.space_group_name_H-M   'P 1'
#
loop_
_entity.id
_entity.type
_entity.pdbx_description
1 polymer ?
#
loop_
_entity_poly.entity_id
_entity_poly.type
_entity_poly.pdbx_seq_one_letter_code
_entity_poly.pdbx_strand_id
1 'polypeptide(L)'
;ASHRSSEESRSTTGGMARWPGSLVRPLRSGLSIARGSIGGSSGGGGGDSGGGDSDSGSGDAPVALVLTHALGFSKECWAPVLEDLAPLLTRRVEWVALDFSGHGASTSSPPTGRWDEYHVAEARKVLQSELRAVAPASRTVGVGH
;
A
#
# COMPACT_ATOMS: atom_id res chain seq x y z
N ALA A 1 8.01 -20.44 48.32
CA ALA A 1 7.81 -19.52 47.19
C ALA A 1 8.79 -19.91 46.09
N SER A 2 8.32 -20.61 45.06
CA SER A 2 9.14 -21.00 43.91
C SER A 2 8.25 -20.94 42.67
N HIS A 3 8.13 -19.75 42.08
CA HIS A 3 7.49 -19.59 40.78
C HIS A 3 8.54 -19.83 39.70
N ARG A 4 8.42 -20.97 39.04
CA ARG A 4 9.14 -21.34 37.82
C ARG A 4 8.40 -20.66 36.67
N SER A 5 8.89 -19.50 36.21
CA SER A 5 8.41 -18.88 34.97
C SER A 5 8.78 -19.78 33.81
N SER A 6 7.77 -20.39 33.20
CA SER A 6 7.91 -21.10 31.95
C SER A 6 7.87 -20.05 30.84
N GLU A 7 9.00 -19.79 30.21
CA GLU A 7 9.07 -19.01 28.98
C GLU A 7 8.46 -19.85 27.85
N GLU A 8 7.17 -19.62 27.62
CA GLU A 8 6.47 -20.09 26.44
C GLU A 8 7.10 -19.42 25.21
N SER A 9 7.93 -20.18 24.52
CA SER A 9 8.46 -19.82 23.20
C SER A 9 7.30 -19.73 22.22
N ARG A 10 6.70 -18.55 22.11
CA ARG A 10 5.76 -18.23 21.03
C ARG A 10 6.56 -18.20 19.74
N SER A 11 6.45 -19.30 19.00
CA SER A 11 6.78 -19.39 17.59
C SER A 11 6.03 -18.27 16.85
N THR A 12 6.73 -17.20 16.52
CA THR A 12 6.29 -16.21 15.53
C THR A 12 6.49 -16.82 14.14
N THR A 13 5.66 -17.81 13.80
CA THR A 13 5.20 -17.90 12.42
C THR A 13 4.33 -16.67 12.19
N GLY A 14 4.98 -15.55 11.86
CA GLY A 14 4.33 -14.29 11.54
C GLY A 14 3.33 -14.55 10.43
N GLY A 15 2.05 -14.56 10.78
CA GLY A 15 0.97 -14.64 9.82
C GLY A 15 1.12 -13.44 8.90
N MET A 16 1.49 -13.68 7.64
CA MET A 16 1.49 -12.64 6.63
C MET A 16 0.11 -11.99 6.63
N ALA A 17 0.06 -10.65 6.73
CA ALA A 17 -1.22 -9.94 6.65
C ALA A 17 -1.95 -10.37 5.37
N ARG A 18 -3.24 -10.68 5.49
CA ARG A 18 -4.08 -10.88 4.31
C ARG A 18 -4.37 -9.51 3.74
N TRP A 19 -4.09 -9.37 2.45
CA TRP A 19 -4.19 -8.09 1.77
C TRP A 19 -5.29 -8.17 0.70
N PRO A 20 -6.22 -7.22 0.64
CA PRO A 20 -7.28 -7.24 -0.35
C PRO A 20 -6.74 -6.92 -1.75
N GLY A 21 -6.95 -7.84 -2.70
CA GLY A 21 -6.62 -7.63 -4.11
C GLY A 21 -5.15 -7.33 -4.41
N SER A 22 -4.22 -7.92 -3.64
CA SER A 22 -2.83 -7.45 -3.59
C SER A 22 -1.77 -8.37 -4.20
N LEU A 23 -0.62 -7.76 -4.48
CA LEU A 23 0.66 -8.39 -4.72
C LEU A 23 1.70 -7.81 -3.75
N VAL A 24 2.39 -8.66 -3.01
CA VAL A 24 3.53 -8.28 -2.15
C VAL A 24 4.83 -8.57 -2.89
N ARG A 25 5.74 -7.60 -2.96
CA ARG A 25 7.03 -7.78 -3.63
C ARG A 25 8.11 -6.83 -3.12
N PRO A 26 9.38 -7.23 -3.18
CA PRO A 26 10.50 -6.29 -3.02
C PRO A 26 10.70 -5.46 -4.30
N LEU A 27 11.00 -4.18 -4.12
CA LEU A 27 11.50 -3.29 -5.17
C LEU A 27 12.99 -3.52 -5.42
N ARG A 28 13.47 -3.08 -6.58
CA ARG A 28 14.90 -3.11 -6.93
C ARG A 28 15.78 -2.35 -5.92
N SER A 29 15.20 -1.42 -5.16
CA SER A 29 15.90 -0.70 -4.09
C SER A 29 15.95 -1.44 -2.75
N GLY A 30 15.49 -2.69 -2.67
CA GLY A 30 15.42 -3.44 -1.41
C GLY A 30 14.21 -3.10 -0.55
N LEU A 31 13.38 -2.14 -0.98
CA LEU A 31 12.15 -1.75 -0.29
C LEU A 31 11.07 -2.83 -0.44
N SER A 32 10.53 -3.28 0.67
CA SER A 32 9.35 -4.17 0.70
C SER A 32 8.08 -3.36 0.51
N ILE A 33 7.25 -3.75 -0.46
CA ILE A 33 5.95 -3.13 -0.69
C ILE A 33 4.84 -4.16 -0.78
N ALA A 34 3.63 -3.73 -0.44
CA ALA A 34 2.38 -4.37 -0.80
C ALA A 34 1.59 -3.41 -1.67
N ARG A 35 0.95 -3.89 -2.71
CA ARG A 35 0.09 -3.05 -3.57
C ARG A 35 -1.14 -3.81 -3.99
N GLY A 36 -2.23 -3.11 -4.27
CA GLY A 36 -3.44 -3.75 -4.74
C GLY A 36 -4.50 -2.75 -5.19
N SER A 37 -5.68 -3.29 -5.45
CA SER A 37 -6.85 -2.52 -5.84
C SER A 37 -8.05 -2.89 -4.98
N ILE A 38 -8.81 -1.90 -4.55
CA ILE A 38 -10.07 -2.05 -3.80
C ILE A 38 -11.13 -1.09 -4.33
N GLY A 39 -12.40 -1.39 -4.05
CA GLY A 39 -13.53 -0.54 -4.45
C GLY A 39 -13.91 -0.64 -5.93
N GLY A 40 -14.97 0.06 -6.29
CA GLY A 40 -15.62 -0.02 -7.60
C GLY A 40 -16.72 -1.08 -7.62
N SER A 41 -17.93 -0.66 -7.95
CA SER A 41 -19.08 -1.57 -8.05
C SER A 41 -18.83 -2.59 -9.17
N SER A 42 -18.90 -3.88 -8.84
CA SER A 42 -19.05 -4.96 -9.83
C SER A 42 -20.46 -4.87 -10.44
N GLY A 43 -20.71 -3.87 -11.28
CA GLY A 43 -21.92 -3.80 -12.09
C GLY A 43 -21.80 -4.76 -13.25
N GLY A 44 -22.26 -6.00 -13.08
CA GLY A 44 -22.53 -6.89 -14.20
C GLY A 44 -23.73 -6.37 -15.01
N GLY A 45 -23.55 -6.17 -16.31
CA GLY A 45 -24.62 -5.81 -17.24
C GLY A 45 -24.07 -5.63 -18.65
N GLY A 46 -24.39 -6.57 -19.55
CA GLY A 46 -24.02 -6.50 -20.96
C GLY A 46 -24.84 -5.50 -21.78
N GLY A 47 -24.46 -5.35 -23.05
CA GLY A 47 -25.07 -4.48 -24.08
C GLY A 47 -24.06 -3.45 -24.57
N ASP A 48 -23.34 -3.71 -25.68
CA ASP A 48 -23.70 -3.50 -27.09
C ASP A 48 -23.41 -2.08 -27.64
N SER A 49 -22.60 -2.09 -28.70
CA SER A 49 -22.39 -1.12 -29.80
C SER A 49 -22.68 0.38 -29.58
N GLY A 50 -21.67 1.21 -29.79
CA GLY A 50 -21.90 2.62 -30.14
C GLY A 50 -20.64 3.47 -30.08
N GLY A 51 -20.10 3.83 -31.25
CA GLY A 51 -19.01 4.79 -31.37
C GLY A 51 -19.38 6.20 -30.90
N GLY A 52 -18.38 6.95 -30.48
CA GLY A 52 -18.51 8.35 -30.10
C GLY A 52 -17.20 8.87 -29.52
N ASP A 53 -16.44 9.57 -30.35
CA ASP A 53 -15.28 10.35 -29.91
C ASP A 53 -15.76 11.45 -28.98
N SER A 54 -15.48 11.31 -27.68
CA SER A 54 -15.78 12.34 -26.68
C SER A 54 -14.75 12.25 -25.57
N ASP A 55 -14.15 13.41 -25.31
CA ASP A 55 -13.05 13.76 -24.41
C ASP A 55 -13.24 13.26 -22.95
N SER A 56 -13.17 11.95 -22.75
CA SER A 56 -13.47 11.25 -21.49
C SER A 56 -12.18 10.90 -20.72
N GLY A 57 -11.22 11.82 -20.64
CA GLY A 57 -9.91 11.50 -20.07
C GLY A 57 -9.79 11.65 -18.55
N SER A 58 -10.67 12.43 -17.92
CA SER A 58 -10.49 12.83 -16.52
C SER A 58 -11.43 12.11 -15.57
N GLY A 59 -12.69 11.86 -15.93
CA GLY A 59 -13.73 11.37 -15.01
C GLY A 59 -13.37 10.06 -14.30
N ASP A 60 -12.86 9.07 -15.03
CA ASP A 60 -12.77 7.67 -14.58
C ASP A 60 -11.41 7.21 -14.04
N ALA A 61 -10.35 8.01 -14.16
CA ALA A 61 -9.03 7.62 -13.66
C ALA A 61 -9.08 7.24 -12.16
N PRO A 62 -8.50 6.10 -11.75
CA PRO A 62 -8.57 5.64 -10.36
C PRO A 62 -7.88 6.64 -9.42
N VAL A 63 -8.27 6.60 -8.15
CA VAL A 63 -7.53 7.30 -7.08
C VAL A 63 -6.39 6.41 -6.63
N ALA A 64 -5.21 7.00 -6.43
CA ALA A 64 -4.01 6.32 -5.97
C ALA A 64 -3.72 6.68 -4.50
N LEU A 65 -3.57 5.68 -3.63
CA LEU A 65 -3.15 5.86 -2.24
C LEU A 65 -1.70 5.42 -2.05
N VAL A 66 -0.90 6.28 -1.42
CA VAL A 66 0.43 5.93 -0.90
C VAL A 66 0.35 5.88 0.62
N LEU A 67 0.53 4.70 1.19
CA LEU A 67 0.34 4.42 2.61
C LEU A 67 1.70 4.28 3.31
N THR A 68 2.04 5.23 4.17
CA THR A 68 3.29 5.27 4.93
C THR A 68 3.02 5.05 6.41
N HIS A 69 3.81 4.22 7.09
CA HIS A 69 3.61 3.90 8.50
C HIS A 69 4.54 4.70 9.42
N ALA A 70 4.21 4.72 10.71
CA ALA A 70 4.99 5.37 11.76
C ALA A 70 6.21 4.54 12.18
N LEU A 71 7.08 5.15 12.99
CA LEU A 71 8.19 4.46 13.66
C LEU A 71 7.69 3.28 14.49
N GLY A 72 8.35 2.13 14.36
CA GLY A 72 8.01 0.89 15.08
C GLY A 72 6.88 0.06 14.45
N PHE A 73 6.31 0.53 13.35
CA PHE A 73 5.32 -0.21 12.56
C PHE A 73 5.93 -0.72 11.24
N SER A 74 5.12 -1.47 10.51
CA SER A 74 5.38 -1.93 9.15
C SER A 74 4.12 -1.74 8.31
N LYS A 75 4.24 -1.90 6.99
CA LYS A 75 3.15 -1.75 6.03
C LYS A 75 1.91 -2.58 6.40
N GLU A 76 2.09 -3.74 7.02
CA GLU A 76 1.01 -4.64 7.45
C GLU A 76 -0.05 -3.97 8.34
N CYS A 77 0.26 -2.86 9.01
CA CYS A 77 -0.74 -2.11 9.80
C CYS A 77 -1.89 -1.57 8.96
N TRP A 78 -1.72 -1.43 7.64
CA TRP A 78 -2.73 -0.91 6.73
C TRP A 78 -3.73 -1.96 6.24
N ALA A 79 -3.43 -3.25 6.38
CA ALA A 79 -4.31 -4.29 5.85
C ALA A 79 -5.75 -4.21 6.42
N PRO A 80 -5.97 -4.09 7.74
CA PRO A 80 -7.32 -3.93 8.29
C PRO A 80 -8.02 -2.66 7.81
N VAL A 81 -7.27 -1.55 7.70
CA VAL A 81 -7.81 -0.26 7.22
C VAL A 81 -8.31 -0.38 5.78
N LEU A 82 -7.60 -1.12 4.93
CA LEU A 82 -8.00 -1.35 3.54
C LEU A 82 -9.21 -2.27 3.43
N GLU A 83 -9.31 -3.29 4.29
CA GLU A 83 -10.49 -4.16 4.37
C GLU A 83 -11.75 -3.36 4.76
N ASP A 84 -11.64 -2.51 5.78
CA ASP A 84 -12.74 -1.66 6.24
C ASP A 84 -13.10 -0.56 5.22
N LEU A 85 -12.11 -0.04 4.49
CA LEU A 85 -12.32 0.99 3.48
C LEU A 85 -12.98 0.45 2.21
N ALA A 86 -12.63 -0.76 1.77
CA ALA A 86 -13.08 -1.35 0.52
C ALA A 86 -14.62 -1.25 0.27
N PRO A 87 -15.51 -1.62 1.21
CA PRO A 87 -16.96 -1.55 0.99
C PRO A 87 -17.51 -0.11 0.93
N LEU A 88 -16.75 0.89 1.41
CA LEU A 88 -17.18 2.30 1.42
C LEU A 88 -16.86 3.02 0.11
N LEU A 89 -16.05 2.41 -0.74
CA LEU A 89 -15.54 3.03 -1.96
C LEU A 89 -16.48 2.82 -3.14
N THR A 90 -17.09 3.90 -3.61
CA THR A 90 -17.89 3.94 -4.86
C THR A 90 -17.03 3.88 -6.12
N ARG A 91 -15.72 4.06 -5.98
CA ARG A 91 -14.75 4.10 -7.08
C ARG A 91 -13.62 3.13 -6.83
N ARG A 92 -12.98 2.70 -7.91
CA ARG A 92 -11.75 1.93 -7.85
C ARG A 92 -10.62 2.81 -7.27
N VAL A 93 -9.97 2.26 -6.25
CA VAL A 93 -8.79 2.81 -5.61
C VAL A 93 -7.63 1.84 -5.82
N GLU A 94 -6.50 2.39 -6.24
CA GLU A 94 -5.22 1.71 -6.35
C GLU A 94 -4.38 2.14 -5.17
N TRP A 95 -3.69 1.21 -4.51
CA TRP A 95 -2.96 1.53 -3.30
C TRP A 95 -1.59 0.85 -3.28
N VAL A 96 -0.64 1.50 -2.63
CA VAL A 96 0.66 0.94 -2.29
C VAL A 96 1.00 1.27 -0.84
N ALA A 97 1.43 0.26 -0.09
CA ALA A 97 1.99 0.38 1.24
C ALA A 97 3.45 -0.06 1.19
N LEU A 98 4.34 0.69 1.85
CA LEU A 98 5.77 0.42 1.86
C LEU A 98 6.30 0.29 3.29
N ASP A 99 7.27 -0.60 3.45
CA ASP A 99 8.17 -0.57 4.59
C ASP A 99 9.34 0.33 4.27
N PHE A 100 9.54 1.38 5.05
CA PHE A 100 10.73 2.22 4.92
C PHE A 100 12.02 1.47 5.23
N SER A 101 13.14 1.92 4.69
CA SER A 101 14.46 1.39 5.07
C SER A 101 14.64 1.39 6.59
N GLY A 102 15.07 0.26 7.13
CA GLY A 102 15.25 -0.03 8.56
C GLY A 102 13.98 -0.50 9.28
N HIS A 103 12.86 -0.69 8.58
CA HIS A 103 11.56 -1.05 9.16
C HIS A 103 10.94 -2.27 8.48
N GLY A 104 10.06 -2.97 9.21
CA GLY A 104 9.32 -4.13 8.69
C GLY A 104 10.23 -5.14 7.99
N ALA A 105 9.92 -5.45 6.73
CA ALA A 105 10.72 -6.33 5.88
C ALA A 105 11.82 -5.61 5.09
N SER A 106 11.89 -4.27 5.15
CA SER A 106 12.96 -3.46 4.57
C SER A 106 14.10 -3.30 5.58
N THR A 107 14.92 -4.33 5.78
CA THR A 107 15.92 -4.36 6.86
C THR A 107 17.18 -3.53 6.60
N SER A 108 17.36 -2.97 5.41
CA SER A 108 18.50 -2.10 5.09
C SER A 108 18.35 -0.74 5.76
N SER A 109 19.31 -0.33 6.57
CA SER A 109 19.32 1.02 7.15
C SER A 109 19.58 2.08 6.08
N PRO A 110 19.04 3.30 6.24
CA PRO A 110 19.43 4.44 5.42
C PRO A 110 20.95 4.64 5.42
N PRO A 111 21.56 4.97 4.27
CA PRO A 111 23.00 5.22 4.16
C PRO A 111 23.42 6.52 4.87
N THR A 112 22.47 7.39 5.21
CA THR A 112 22.72 8.66 5.89
C THR A 112 22.03 8.66 7.26
N GLY A 113 22.57 9.40 8.23
CA GLY A 113 21.91 9.62 9.53
C GLY A 113 20.64 10.47 9.45
N ARG A 114 20.18 10.87 8.25
CA ARG A 114 19.00 11.71 8.01
C ARG A 114 17.84 10.83 7.53
N TRP A 115 17.26 10.11 8.48
CA TRP A 115 16.24 9.10 8.23
C TRP A 115 14.97 9.68 7.60
N ASP A 116 14.55 10.86 8.06
CA ASP A 116 13.38 11.59 7.59
C ASP A 116 13.46 11.93 6.09
N GLU A 117 14.54 12.59 5.67
CA GLU A 117 14.73 12.97 4.26
C GLU A 117 14.82 11.73 3.36
N TYR A 118 15.48 10.69 3.87
CA TYR A 118 15.64 9.45 3.14
C TYR A 118 14.28 8.75 2.94
N HIS A 119 13.47 8.62 3.99
CA HIS A 119 12.13 8.02 3.91
C HIS A 119 11.19 8.81 3.01
N VAL A 120 11.25 10.15 3.04
CA VAL A 120 10.50 10.98 2.09
C VAL A 120 10.90 10.70 0.64
N ALA A 121 12.20 10.53 0.38
CA ALA A 121 12.69 10.16 -0.95
C ALA A 121 12.22 8.76 -1.38
N GLU A 122 12.17 7.81 -0.44
CA GLU A 122 11.64 6.47 -0.68
C GLU A 122 10.16 6.49 -1.04
N ALA A 123 9.33 7.20 -0.27
CA ALA A 123 7.90 7.36 -0.57
C ALA A 123 7.69 7.97 -1.97
N ARG A 124 8.46 9.01 -2.32
CA ARG A 124 8.43 9.62 -3.66
C ARG A 124 8.84 8.64 -4.76
N LYS A 125 9.85 7.81 -4.52
CA LYS A 125 10.30 6.80 -5.48
C LYS A 125 9.24 5.72 -5.71
N VAL A 126 8.60 5.26 -4.64
CA VAL A 126 7.48 4.30 -4.73
C VAL A 126 6.32 4.92 -5.52
N LEU A 127 5.93 6.16 -5.21
CA LEU A 127 4.92 6.88 -5.98
C LEU A 127 5.24 6.92 -7.48
N GLN A 128 6.47 7.29 -7.83
CA GLN A 128 6.90 7.42 -9.23
C GLN A 128 6.95 6.09 -9.98
N SER A 129 7.35 5.00 -9.30
CA SER A 129 7.55 3.68 -9.93
C SER A 129 6.30 2.82 -9.95
N GLU A 130 5.43 2.93 -8.94
CA GLU A 130 4.30 2.03 -8.76
C GLU A 130 2.96 2.65 -9.19
N LEU A 131 2.77 3.95 -9.00
CA LEU A 131 1.44 4.57 -9.16
C LEU A 131 1.35 5.64 -10.25
N ARG A 132 2.47 6.17 -10.75
CA ARG A 132 2.47 7.21 -11.81
C ARG A 132 1.82 6.76 -13.12
N ALA A 133 1.92 5.47 -13.44
CA ALA A 133 1.27 4.89 -14.63
C ALA A 133 -0.22 4.55 -14.40
N VAL A 134 -0.68 4.64 -13.14
CA VAL A 134 -1.97 4.14 -12.70
C VAL A 134 -2.96 5.28 -12.44
N ALA A 135 -2.50 6.37 -11.83
CA ALA A 135 -3.29 7.57 -11.63
C ALA A 135 -2.46 8.82 -11.91
N PRO A 136 -3.07 9.89 -12.46
CA PRO A 136 -2.40 11.17 -12.56
C PRO A 136 -2.08 11.70 -11.15
N ALA A 137 -1.02 12.51 -11.03
CA ALA A 137 -0.60 13.06 -9.73
C ALA A 137 -1.71 13.86 -9.02
N SER A 138 -2.63 14.47 -9.78
CA SER A 138 -3.81 15.16 -9.24
C SER A 138 -4.82 14.25 -8.54
N ARG A 139 -4.64 12.92 -8.63
CA ARG A 139 -5.46 11.89 -7.99
C ARG A 139 -4.66 10.95 -7.10
N THR A 140 -3.45 11.37 -6.71
CA THR A 140 -2.67 10.67 -5.69
C THR A 140 -2.89 11.33 -4.33
N VAL A 141 -3.24 10.51 -3.33
CA VAL A 141 -3.33 10.91 -1.93
C VAL A 141 -2.26 10.16 -1.13
N GLY A 142 -1.44 10.90 -0.39
CA GLY A 142 -0.54 10.32 0.61
C GLY A 142 -1.26 10.22 1.96
N VAL A 143 -1.21 9.04 2.57
CA VAL A 143 -1.74 8.79 3.91
C VAL A 143 -0.58 8.33 4.79
N GLY A 144 -0.30 9.10 5.84
CA GLY A 144 0.78 8.80 6.78
C GLY A 144 0.31 8.93 8.23
N HIS A 145 0.88 8.09 9.08
CA HIS A 145 0.78 8.15 10.53
C HIS A 145 2.19 8.05 11.11
#